data_AF-A0A9C8NTK1-F1
#
_entry.id   AF-A0A9C8NTK1-F1
#
_cell.length_a   1.000
_cell.length_b   1.000
_cell.length_c   1.000
_cell.angle_alpha   90.00
_cell.angle_beta   90.00
_cell.angle_gamma   90.00
#
_symmetry.space_group_name_H-M   'P 1'
#
loop_
_entity.id
_entity.type
_entity.pdbx_description
1 polymer ?
#
loop_
_entity_poly.entity_id
_entity_poly.type
_entity_poly.pdbx_seq_one_letter_code
_entity_poly.pdbx_strand_id
1 'polypeptide(L)'
;MLEQRMRLAIYKPGQGRYTRIGTIAGAMLIVSVGAVKLSAKFGTVKAEWANAPAFRFGVPTLIVIASCALLLWLVNRVRAADFLIATEGEMKKVSWSSRREIVGSTKVVIVTTFILAGLLFAVDVVLAVVFAWSGIMGGSGS
;
A
#
# COMPACT_ATOMS: atom_id res chain seq x y z
N MET A 1 -23.60 42.24 13.94
CA MET A 1 -24.54 41.54 13.03
C MET A 1 -24.00 41.72 11.62
N LEU A 2 -23.80 40.76 10.73
CA LEU A 2 -24.00 39.32 10.68
C LEU A 2 -23.10 38.88 9.52
N GLU A 3 -22.04 38.12 9.78
CA GLU A 3 -21.55 37.15 8.80
C GLU A 3 -20.90 36.04 9.60
N GLN A 4 -21.75 35.16 10.14
CA GLN A 4 -21.38 33.79 10.48
C GLN A 4 -20.94 33.12 9.18
N ARG A 5 -19.68 33.36 8.79
CA ARG A 5 -19.06 32.71 7.64
C ARG A 5 -19.05 31.22 7.91
N MET A 6 -19.82 30.52 7.08
CA MET A 6 -19.85 29.08 6.85
C MET A 6 -18.72 28.31 7.54
N ARG A 7 -19.09 27.37 8.42
CA ARG A 7 -18.25 26.46 9.21
C ARG A 7 -17.38 25.48 8.39
N LEU A 8 -17.03 25.82 7.14
CA LEU A 8 -16.20 25.05 6.21
C LEU A 8 -14.92 25.79 5.83
N ALA A 9 -14.49 26.76 6.63
CA ALA A 9 -13.18 27.38 6.46
C ALA A 9 -12.09 26.31 6.63
N ILE A 10 -11.38 26.00 5.54
CA ILE A 10 -10.26 25.06 5.53
C ILE A 10 -9.19 25.57 6.50
N TYR A 11 -8.81 24.72 7.44
CA TYR A 11 -7.81 25.07 8.44
C TYR A 11 -6.42 25.21 7.77
N LYS A 12 -5.83 26.43 7.81
CA LYS A 12 -4.55 26.82 7.19
C LYS A 12 -4.44 26.38 5.71
N PRO A 13 -5.14 27.05 4.78
CA PRO A 13 -5.26 26.61 3.38
C PRO A 13 -3.94 26.66 2.58
N GLY A 14 -2.88 27.27 3.11
CA GLY A 14 -1.57 27.39 2.45
C GLY A 14 -0.53 26.32 2.81
N GLN A 15 -0.76 25.48 3.83
CA GLN A 15 0.23 24.51 4.34
C GLN A 15 -0.38 23.09 4.46
N GLY A 16 0.39 22.05 4.15
CA GLY A 16 -0.09 20.66 4.25
C GLY A 16 -0.95 20.19 3.08
N ARG A 17 -1.12 20.98 2.00
CA ARG A 17 -2.05 20.65 0.90
C ARG A 17 -1.69 19.33 0.22
N TYR A 18 -0.43 19.14 -0.15
CA TYR A 18 0.03 17.92 -0.82
C TYR A 18 -0.07 16.70 0.09
N THR A 19 0.31 16.83 1.36
CA THR A 19 0.22 15.75 2.35
C THR A 19 -1.23 15.34 2.61
N ARG A 20 -2.15 16.30 2.73
CA ARG A 20 -3.59 16.02 2.91
C ARG A 20 -4.20 15.29 1.71
N ILE A 21 -3.95 15.78 0.50
CA ILE A 21 -4.45 15.15 -0.73
C ILE A 21 -3.82 13.76 -0.90
N GLY A 22 -2.52 13.62 -0.62
CA GLY A 22 -1.82 12.33 -0.66
C GLY A 22 -2.42 11.29 0.29
N THR A 23 -2.69 11.67 1.55
CA THR A 23 -3.34 10.78 2.52
C THR A 23 -4.75 10.38 2.09
N ILE A 24 -5.55 11.31 1.57
CA ILE A 24 -6.89 11.01 1.08
C ILE A 24 -6.81 10.08 -0.13
N ALA A 25 -5.96 10.37 -1.12
CA ALA A 25 -5.82 9.57 -2.32
C ALA A 25 -5.33 8.14 -2.01
N GLY A 26 -4.32 8.01 -1.15
CA GLY A 26 -3.80 6.70 -0.73
C GLY A 26 -4.85 5.87 0.01
N ALA A 27 -5.56 6.47 0.97
CA ALA A 27 -6.62 5.79 1.70
C ALA A 27 -7.78 5.39 0.77
N MET A 28 -8.18 6.28 -0.15
CA MET A 28 -9.24 5.99 -1.13
C MET A 28 -8.87 4.88 -2.10
N LEU A 29 -7.59 4.75 -2.49
CA LEU A 29 -7.12 3.64 -3.32
C LEU A 29 -7.32 2.31 -2.59
N ILE A 30 -6.91 2.22 -1.32
CA ILE A 30 -7.08 1.01 -0.50
C ILE A 30 -8.56 0.67 -0.34
N VAL A 31 -9.40 1.66 -0.01
CA VAL A 31 -10.86 1.47 0.13
C VAL A 31 -11.49 0.99 -1.18
N SER A 32 -11.07 1.55 -2.32
CA SER A 32 -11.60 1.16 -3.64
C SER A 32 -11.22 -0.27 -4.00
N VAL A 33 -9.97 -0.69 -3.74
CA VAL A 33 -9.54 -2.08 -3.93
C VAL A 33 -10.36 -3.01 -3.02
N GLY A 34 -10.57 -2.64 -1.76
CA GLY A 34 -11.41 -3.38 -0.82
C GLY A 34 -12.86 -3.51 -1.32
N ALA A 35 -13.45 -2.44 -1.84
CA ALA A 35 -14.80 -2.41 -2.38
C ALA A 35 -14.97 -3.36 -3.59
N VAL A 36 -13.98 -3.40 -4.49
CA VAL A 36 -14.00 -4.34 -5.64
C VAL A 36 -13.93 -5.79 -5.15
N LYS A 37 -13.05 -6.09 -4.20
CA LYS A 37 -12.94 -7.44 -3.62
C LYS A 37 -14.21 -7.84 -2.88
N LEU A 38 -14.85 -6.90 -2.19
CA LEU A 38 -16.12 -7.12 -1.51
C LEU A 38 -17.24 -7.43 -2.51
N SER A 39 -17.35 -6.68 -3.61
CA SER A 39 -18.32 -6.95 -4.68
C SER A 39 -18.11 -8.35 -5.32
N ALA A 40 -16.85 -8.76 -5.49
CA ALA A 40 -16.53 -10.09 -5.98
C ALA A 40 -16.96 -11.19 -5.00
N LYS A 41 -16.82 -10.98 -3.69
CA LYS A 41 -17.30 -11.90 -2.66
C LYS A 41 -18.83 -12.01 -2.64
N PHE A 42 -19.55 -10.91 -2.78
CA PHE A 42 -21.02 -10.94 -2.88
C PHE A 42 -21.51 -11.83 -4.03
N GLY A 43 -20.82 -11.81 -5.18
CA GLY A 43 -21.11 -12.69 -6.32
C GLY A 43 -20.89 -14.20 -6.08
N THR A 44 -20.27 -14.59 -4.98
CA THR A 44 -20.02 -16.00 -4.61
C THR A 44 -21.01 -16.52 -3.56
N VAL A 45 -21.82 -15.64 -2.98
CA VAL A 45 -22.81 -16.00 -1.95
C VAL A 45 -24.01 -16.63 -2.65
N LYS A 46 -24.51 -17.78 -2.18
CA LYS A 46 -25.67 -18.47 -2.80
C LYS A 46 -27.02 -17.77 -2.58
N ALA A 47 -27.06 -16.72 -1.77
CA ALA A 47 -28.26 -15.97 -1.48
C ALA A 47 -28.62 -15.02 -2.64
N GLU A 48 -29.84 -15.12 -3.18
CA GLU A 48 -30.28 -14.32 -4.32
C GLU A 48 -30.29 -12.81 -4.02
N TRP A 49 -30.71 -12.42 -2.81
CA TRP A 49 -30.70 -11.02 -2.37
C TRP A 49 -29.28 -10.43 -2.34
N ALA A 50 -28.26 -11.25 -2.09
CA ALA A 50 -26.86 -10.83 -2.05
C ALA A 50 -26.25 -10.70 -3.45
N ASN A 51 -26.75 -11.48 -4.42
CA ASN A 51 -26.34 -11.42 -5.83
C ASN A 51 -27.08 -10.36 -6.64
N ALA A 52 -28.20 -9.84 -6.13
CA ALA A 52 -28.92 -8.76 -6.79
C ALA A 52 -27.95 -7.61 -7.11
N PRO A 53 -27.95 -7.07 -8.35
CA PRO A 53 -26.97 -6.08 -8.79
C PRO A 53 -26.99 -4.82 -7.90
N ALA A 54 -28.17 -4.46 -7.38
CA ALA A 54 -28.35 -3.37 -6.43
C ALA A 54 -27.53 -3.56 -5.14
N PHE A 55 -27.52 -4.76 -4.55
CA PHE A 55 -26.75 -5.02 -3.33
C PHE A 55 -25.26 -5.24 -3.62
N ARG A 56 -24.96 -6.03 -4.67
CA ARG A 56 -23.58 -6.38 -5.06
C ARG A 56 -22.71 -5.16 -5.42
N PHE A 57 -23.29 -4.13 -6.03
CA PHE A 57 -22.57 -2.89 -6.38
C PHE A 57 -22.94 -1.70 -5.49
N GLY A 58 -24.16 -1.66 -4.95
CA GLY A 58 -24.61 -0.56 -4.10
C GLY A 58 -23.88 -0.51 -2.77
N VAL A 59 -23.74 -1.64 -2.07
CA VAL A 59 -23.06 -1.69 -0.76
C VAL A 59 -21.59 -1.24 -0.88
N PRO A 60 -20.77 -1.77 -1.80
CA PRO A 60 -19.39 -1.30 -1.97
C PRO A 60 -19.29 0.17 -2.36
N THR A 61 -20.19 0.67 -3.23
CA THR A 61 -20.19 2.08 -3.65
C THR A 61 -20.52 3.02 -2.49
N LEU A 62 -21.50 2.66 -1.65
CA LEU A 62 -21.84 3.43 -0.45
C LEU A 62 -20.67 3.48 0.54
N ILE A 63 -19.94 2.37 0.71
CA ILE A 63 -18.74 2.33 1.55
C ILE A 63 -17.68 3.31 1.03
N VAL A 64 -17.46 3.37 -0.29
CA VAL A 64 -16.49 4.30 -0.90
C VAL A 64 -16.91 5.75 -0.66
N ILE A 65 -18.18 6.10 -0.86
CA ILE A 65 -18.69 7.47 -0.64
C ILE A 65 -18.60 7.86 0.83
N ALA A 66 -19.05 6.98 1.73
CA ALA A 66 -18.99 7.21 3.17
C ALA A 66 -17.53 7.38 3.65
N SER A 67 -16.62 6.56 3.14
CA SER A 67 -15.19 6.66 3.46
C SER A 67 -14.59 7.97 2.93
N CYS A 68 -14.97 8.41 1.73
CA CYS A 68 -14.53 9.68 1.17
C CYS A 68 -14.94 10.87 2.07
N ALA A 69 -16.22 10.92 2.46
CA ALA A 69 -16.72 11.96 3.35
C ALA A 69 -16.03 11.92 4.72
N LEU A 70 -15.83 10.72 5.28
CA LEU A 70 -15.14 10.52 6.55
C LEU A 70 -13.68 10.99 6.49
N LEU A 71 -12.96 10.67 5.41
CA LEU A 71 -11.57 11.07 5.22
C LEU A 71 -11.43 12.58 5.07
N LEU A 72 -12.31 13.22 4.28
CA LEU A 72 -12.33 14.67 4.15
C LEU A 72 -12.60 15.36 5.50
N TRP A 73 -13.53 14.81 6.28
CA TRP A 73 -13.84 15.30 7.62
C TRP A 73 -12.66 15.11 8.59
N LEU A 74 -12.04 13.93 8.59
CA LEU A 74 -10.95 13.57 9.50
C LEU A 74 -9.69 14.40 9.22
N VAL A 75 -9.30 14.51 7.95
CA VAL A 75 -8.09 15.23 7.52
C VAL A 75 -8.23 16.74 7.74
N ASN A 76 -9.45 17.29 7.68
CA ASN A 76 -9.71 18.69 7.96
C ASN A 76 -9.80 19.01 9.47
N ARG A 77 -9.74 18.01 10.36
CA ARG A 77 -9.75 18.22 11.80
C ARG A 77 -8.43 18.87 12.24
N VAL A 78 -8.49 19.88 13.10
CA VAL A 78 -7.33 20.68 13.55
C VAL A 78 -6.12 19.83 13.94
N ARG A 79 -6.31 18.81 14.78
CA ARG A 79 -5.21 17.92 15.23
C ARG A 79 -4.55 17.15 14.08
N ALA A 80 -5.34 16.60 13.17
CA ALA A 80 -4.83 15.84 12.02
C ALA A 80 -4.13 16.78 11.04
N ALA A 81 -4.72 17.95 10.79
CA ALA A 81 -4.16 18.98 9.94
C ALA A 81 -2.80 19.48 10.44
N ASP A 82 -2.66 19.79 11.73
CA ASP A 82 -1.39 20.23 12.33
C ASP A 82 -0.34 19.11 12.30
N PHE A 83 -0.73 17.85 12.56
CA PHE A 83 0.19 16.71 12.45
C PHE A 83 0.73 16.53 11.03
N LEU A 84 -0.15 16.61 10.02
CA LEU A 84 0.26 16.47 8.61
C LEU A 84 1.15 17.64 8.15
N ILE A 85 0.92 18.85 8.66
CA ILE A 85 1.78 20.01 8.41
C ILE A 85 3.15 19.81 9.08
N ALA A 86 3.18 19.37 10.34
CA ALA A 86 4.43 19.09 11.05
C ALA A 86 5.23 17.99 10.35
N THR A 87 4.57 16.90 9.94
CA THR A 87 5.18 15.82 9.16
C THR A 87 5.75 16.33 7.84
N GLU A 88 5.04 17.19 7.10
CA GLU A 88 5.56 17.82 5.89
C GLU A 88 6.83 18.65 6.19
N GLY A 89 6.82 19.39 7.29
CA GLY A 89 7.98 20.16 7.76
C GLY A 89 9.19 19.27 8.08
N GLU A 90 8.98 18.15 8.77
CA GLU A 90 10.05 17.18 9.06
C GLU A 90 10.57 16.51 7.79
N MET A 91 9.68 16.14 6.85
CA MET A 91 10.09 15.54 5.57
C MET A 91 10.93 16.48 4.70
N LYS A 92 10.72 17.80 4.79
CA LYS A 92 11.57 18.80 4.10
C LYS A 92 12.98 18.90 4.67
N LYS A 93 13.19 18.50 5.92
CA LYS A 93 14.52 18.48 6.54
C LYS A 93 15.34 17.26 6.10
N VAL A 94 14.68 16.22 5.62
CA VAL A 94 15.36 15.01 5.13
C VAL A 94 16.00 15.33 3.78
N SER A 95 17.32 15.48 3.77
CA SER A 95 18.09 15.55 2.53
C SER A 95 18.15 14.15 1.91
N TRP A 96 17.35 13.92 0.87
CA TRP A 96 17.40 12.68 0.10
C TRP A 96 18.73 12.56 -0.63
N SER A 97 19.33 11.36 -0.60
CA SER A 97 20.55 11.03 -1.33
C SER A 97 20.40 11.35 -2.82
N SER A 98 21.50 11.78 -3.43
CA SER A 98 21.49 12.11 -4.86
C SER A 98 21.18 10.85 -5.70
N ARG A 99 20.56 11.03 -6.87
CA ARG A 99 20.26 9.89 -7.78
C ARG A 99 21.50 9.03 -8.07
N ARG A 100 22.68 9.67 -8.11
CA ARG A 100 23.96 8.99 -8.35
C ARG A 100 24.37 8.10 -7.18
N GLU A 101 24.19 8.55 -5.95
CA GLU A 101 24.44 7.74 -4.75
C GLU A 101 23.51 6.53 -4.68
N ILE A 102 22.22 6.72 -4.96
CA ILE A 102 21.23 5.64 -4.93
C ILE A 102 21.57 4.56 -5.96
N VAL A 103 21.97 4.95 -7.17
CA VAL A 103 22.40 4.00 -8.21
C VAL A 103 23.69 3.29 -7.81
N GLY A 104 24.64 4.00 -7.19
CA GLY A 104 25.88 3.44 -6.69
C GLY A 104 25.65 2.37 -5.63
N SER A 105 24.87 2.68 -4.59
CA SER A 105 24.59 1.75 -3.49
C SER A 105 23.77 0.55 -3.96
N THR A 106 22.75 0.76 -4.79
CA THR A 106 21.91 -0.33 -5.32
C THR A 106 22.71 -1.27 -6.22
N LYS A 107 23.64 -0.75 -7.04
CA LYS A 107 24.50 -1.58 -7.91
C LYS A 107 25.35 -2.53 -7.08
N VAL A 108 25.96 -2.05 -6.00
CA VAL A 108 26.78 -2.90 -5.11
C VAL A 108 25.92 -4.02 -4.53
N VAL A 109 24.74 -3.68 -4.01
CA VAL A 109 23.81 -4.68 -3.45
C VAL A 109 23.45 -5.73 -4.50
N ILE A 110 23.03 -5.32 -5.71
CA ILE A 110 22.69 -6.24 -6.80
C ILE A 110 23.85 -7.20 -7.11
N VAL A 111 25.07 -6.69 -7.26
CA VAL A 111 26.25 -7.52 -7.55
C VAL A 111 26.50 -8.51 -6.41
N THR A 112 26.45 -8.06 -5.15
CA THR A 112 26.65 -8.96 -4.00
C THR A 112 25.57 -10.05 -3.93
N THR A 113 24.31 -9.71 -4.20
CA THR A 113 23.21 -10.69 -4.24
C THR A 113 23.43 -11.73 -5.34
N PHE A 114 23.88 -11.33 -6.53
CA PHE A 114 24.17 -12.29 -7.61
C PHE A 114 25.35 -13.22 -7.29
N ILE A 115 26.41 -12.71 -6.65
CA ILE A 115 27.53 -13.54 -6.22
C ILE A 115 27.06 -14.57 -5.18
N LEU A 116 26.30 -14.13 -4.16
CA LEU A 116 25.74 -15.03 -3.16
C LEU A 116 24.80 -16.06 -3.77
N ALA A 117 23.92 -15.65 -4.70
CA ALA A 117 23.03 -16.57 -5.42
C ALA A 117 23.82 -17.62 -6.22
N GLY A 118 24.91 -17.22 -6.90
CA GLY A 118 25.79 -18.13 -7.61
C GLY A 118 26.52 -19.11 -6.69
N LEU A 119 26.99 -18.65 -5.54
CA LEU A 119 27.64 -19.50 -4.53
C LEU A 119 26.65 -20.51 -3.93
N LEU A 120 25.46 -20.06 -3.55
CA LEU A 120 24.40 -20.94 -3.07
C LEU A 120 24.03 -21.98 -4.12
N PHE A 121 23.86 -21.57 -5.38
CA PHE A 121 23.59 -22.50 -6.47
C PHE A 121 24.71 -23.54 -6.64
N ALA A 122 25.98 -23.13 -6.54
CA ALA A 122 27.10 -24.07 -6.62
C ALA A 122 27.10 -25.07 -5.46
N VAL A 123 26.86 -24.61 -4.23
CA VAL A 123 26.74 -25.48 -3.05
C VAL A 123 25.56 -26.43 -3.20
N ASP A 124 24.40 -25.95 -3.65
CA ASP A 124 23.20 -26.75 -3.88
C ASP A 124 23.45 -27.85 -4.91
N VAL A 125 24.15 -27.55 -6.00
CA VAL A 125 24.52 -28.54 -7.03
C VAL A 125 25.50 -29.58 -6.46
N VAL A 126 26.52 -29.14 -5.72
CA VAL A 126 27.47 -30.07 -5.08
C VAL A 126 26.75 -30.99 -4.11
N LEU A 127 25.88 -30.45 -3.26
CA LEU A 127 25.07 -31.23 -2.33
C LEU A 127 24.16 -32.20 -3.09
N ALA A 128 23.50 -31.78 -4.16
CA ALA A 128 22.66 -32.64 -4.98
C ALA A 128 23.44 -33.82 -5.60
N VAL A 129 24.65 -33.57 -6.12
CA VAL A 129 25.51 -34.62 -6.67
C VAL A 129 26.01 -35.57 -5.58
N VAL A 130 26.42 -35.03 -4.43
CA VAL A 130 26.86 -35.84 -3.28
C VAL A 130 25.70 -36.72 -2.76
N PHE A 131 24.49 -36.17 -2.65
CA PHE A 131 23.29 -36.92 -2.26
C PHE A 131 22.86 -37.97 -3.30
N ALA A 132 23.06 -37.69 -4.59
CA ALA A 132 22.83 -38.66 -5.64
C ALA A 132 23.82 -39.84 -5.57
N TRP A 133 25.11 -39.54 -5.34
CA TRP A 133 26.15 -40.56 -5.23
C TRP A 133 26.06 -41.39 -3.94
N SER A 134 25.67 -40.77 -2.83
CA SER A 134 25.47 -41.46 -1.55
C SER A 134 24.22 -42.36 -1.52
N GLY A 135 23.46 -42.43 -2.61
CA GLY A 135 22.30 -43.31 -2.75
C GLY A 135 21.10 -42.87 -1.91
N ILE A 136 21.14 -41.70 -1.27
CA ILE A 136 20.03 -41.18 -0.46
C ILE A 136 18.83 -40.76 -1.32
N MET A 137 19.06 -40.52 -2.62
CA MET A 137 18.04 -40.31 -3.65
C MET A 137 17.59 -41.61 -4.36
N GLY A 138 18.11 -42.77 -3.91
CA GLY A 138 17.69 -44.11 -4.33
C GLY A 138 16.47 -44.60 -3.55
N GLY A 139 15.35 -43.90 -3.71
CA GLY A 139 14.05 -44.24 -3.14
C GLY A 139 12.92 -44.10 -4.16
N SER A 140 13.18 -44.50 -5.41
CA SER A 140 12.13 -44.93 -6.33
C SER A 140 12.26 -46.44 -6.56
N GLY A 141 11.78 -47.20 -5.58
CA GLY A 141 11.38 -48.58 -5.77
C GLY A 141 9.85 -48.62 -5.75
N SER A 142 9.26 -49.02 -6.88
CA SER A 142 7.83 -49.23 -7.20
C SER A 142 6.89 -48.04 -7.08
#